data_AF-A0A933T3D0-F1
#
_entry.id   AF-A0A933T3D0-F1
#
_cell.length_a   1.000
_cell.length_b   1.000
_cell.length_c   1.000
_cell.angle_alpha   90.00
_cell.angle_beta   90.00
_cell.angle_gamma   90.00
#
_symmetry.space_group_name_H-M   'P 1'
#
loop_
_entity.id
_entity.type
_entity.pdbx_description
1 polymer ?
#
loop_
_entity_poly.entity_id
_entity_poly.type
_entity_poly.pdbx_seq_one_letter_code
_entity_poly.pdbx_strand_id
1 'polypeptide(L)'
;MLEINNKLERCNICRHEYTSTHIEATPGVKIYVCENCLEAAKYNFIWICMNCGKVYLRPKSFVIKNLTDTELKKAYILCQDMQIIQGIDMCITCDPEGVVNYMKHVKPVAEC
;
A
#
# COMPACT_ATOMS: atom_id res chain seq x y z
N MET A 1 -18.41 30.43 14.07
CA MET A 1 -17.34 30.36 13.05
C MET A 1 -16.79 28.94 13.10
N LEU A 2 -17.01 28.14 12.06
CA LEU A 2 -16.37 26.82 11.94
C LEU A 2 -14.90 27.09 11.63
N GLU A 3 -14.03 26.96 12.63
CA GLU A 3 -12.59 26.93 12.42
C GLU A 3 -12.26 25.70 11.59
N ILE A 4 -12.16 25.88 10.27
CA ILE A 4 -11.59 24.88 9.39
C ILE A 4 -10.10 24.87 9.72
N ASN A 5 -9.72 24.05 10.70
CA ASN A 5 -8.34 23.69 11.00
C ASN A 5 -7.78 22.95 9.78
N ASN A 6 -7.36 23.70 8.76
CA ASN A 6 -6.59 23.21 7.62
C ASN A 6 -5.16 22.89 8.08
N LYS A 7 -5.03 21.98 9.04
CA LYS A 7 -3.75 21.50 9.51
C LYS A 7 -3.15 20.65 8.39
N LEU A 8 -2.18 21.24 7.70
CA LEU A 8 -1.39 20.54 6.71
C LEU A 8 -0.41 19.62 7.45
N GLU A 9 -0.36 18.36 7.03
CA GLU A 9 0.60 17.37 7.53
C GLU A 9 1.43 16.84 6.36
N ARG A 10 2.58 16.23 6.67
CA ARG A 10 3.43 15.65 5.62
C ARG A 10 2.77 14.43 5.00
N CYS A 11 2.84 14.33 3.67
CA CYS A 11 2.41 13.15 2.93
C CYS A 11 3.13 11.90 3.45
N ASN A 12 2.39 10.87 3.85
CA ASN A 12 2.94 9.63 4.38
C ASN A 12 3.69 8.80 3.32
N ILE A 13 3.43 9.06 2.03
CA ILE A 13 4.08 8.37 0.91
C ILE A 13 5.42 9.01 0.56
N CYS A 14 5.41 10.24 0.06
CA CYS A 14 6.65 10.87 -0.39
C CYS A 14 7.44 11.47 0.78
N ARG A 15 6.80 11.89 1.88
CA ARG A 15 7.41 12.61 3.02
C ARG A 15 8.03 13.97 2.67
N HIS A 16 7.79 14.47 1.45
CA HIS A 16 8.32 15.76 0.96
C HIS A 16 7.25 16.86 0.98
N GLU A 17 6.05 16.56 0.48
CA GLU A 17 4.96 17.53 0.36
C GLU A 17 4.09 17.55 1.61
N TYR A 18 3.48 18.71 1.89
CA TYR A 18 2.44 18.86 2.89
C TYR A 18 1.06 18.88 2.23
N THR A 19 0.07 18.30 2.89
CA THR A 19 -1.28 18.18 2.37
C THR A 19 -2.30 18.16 3.50
N SER A 20 -3.52 18.61 3.21
CA SER A 20 -4.70 18.41 4.07
C SER A 20 -5.49 17.16 3.69
N THR A 21 -5.23 16.59 2.51
CA THR A 21 -5.94 15.40 2.00
C THR A 21 -5.50 14.19 2.80
N HIS A 22 -6.45 13.59 3.51
CA HIS A 22 -6.21 12.43 4.35
C HIS A 22 -7.40 11.51 4.44
N ILE A 23 -7.13 10.28 4.86
CA ILE A 23 -8.12 9.32 5.33
C ILE A 23 -7.74 8.83 6.72
N GLU A 24 -8.72 8.49 7.54
CA GLU A 24 -8.50 7.78 8.80
C GLU A 24 -8.53 6.27 8.52
N ALA A 25 -7.36 5.63 8.52
CA ALA A 25 -7.23 4.21 8.19
C ALA A 25 -7.72 3.31 9.33
N THR A 26 -7.47 3.74 10.57
CA THR A 26 -8.03 3.19 11.81
C THR A 26 -8.26 4.34 12.79
N PRO A 27 -9.08 4.18 13.85
CA PRO A 27 -9.33 5.26 14.81
C PRO A 27 -8.03 5.87 15.35
N GLY A 28 -7.85 7.17 15.12
CA GLY A 28 -6.67 7.94 15.51
C GLY A 28 -5.48 7.87 14.55
N VAL A 29 -5.53 7.05 13.49
CA VAL A 29 -4.44 6.90 12.52
C VAL A 29 -4.86 7.50 11.18
N LYS A 30 -4.36 8.72 10.93
CA LYS A 30 -4.58 9.45 9.68
C LYS A 30 -3.43 9.22 8.71
N ILE A 31 -3.78 8.92 7.46
CA ILE A 31 -2.86 8.80 6.33
C ILE A 31 -3.11 9.99 5.41
N TYR A 32 -2.15 10.90 5.38
CA TYR A 32 -2.10 12.08 4.53
C TYR A 32 -1.43 11.74 3.20
N VAL A 33 -2.05 12.14 2.09
CA VAL A 33 -1.55 11.83 0.75
C VAL A 33 -1.67 13.05 -0.16
N CYS A 34 -0.54 13.48 -0.71
CA CYS A 34 -0.52 14.60 -1.65
C CYS A 34 -1.02 14.17 -3.04
N GLU A 35 -1.42 15.15 -3.85
CA GLU A 35 -1.98 14.92 -5.19
C GLU A 35 -1.02 14.14 -6.09
N ASN A 36 0.28 14.42 -6.03
CA ASN A 36 1.28 13.70 -6.80
C ASN A 36 1.34 12.20 -6.46
N CYS A 37 1.16 11.84 -5.19
CA CYS A 37 1.11 10.44 -4.77
C CYS A 37 -0.22 9.76 -5.12
N LEU A 38 -1.35 10.50 -5.11
CA LEU A 38 -2.63 10.00 -5.61
C LEU A 38 -2.57 9.71 -7.10
N GLU A 39 -1.95 10.60 -7.89
CA GLU A 39 -1.76 10.42 -9.32
C GLU A 39 -0.84 9.23 -9.62
N ALA A 40 0.24 9.09 -8.85
CA ALA A 40 1.14 7.94 -8.95
C ALA A 40 0.43 6.59 -8.69
N ALA A 41 -0.62 6.56 -7.86
CA ALA A 41 -1.41 5.36 -7.57
C ALA A 41 -2.24 4.85 -8.78
N LYS A 42 -2.41 5.67 -9.84
CA LYS A 42 -3.02 5.19 -11.10
C LYS A 42 -2.15 4.10 -11.74
N TYR A 43 -0.84 4.29 -11.73
CA TYR A 43 0.11 3.42 -12.44
C TYR A 43 0.88 2.48 -11.52
N ASN A 44 0.85 2.73 -10.21
CA ASN A 44 1.60 1.97 -9.23
C ASN A 44 0.70 1.36 -8.18
N PHE A 45 1.04 0.16 -7.73
CA PHE A 45 0.63 -0.29 -6.41
C PHE A 45 1.47 0.42 -5.36
N ILE A 46 0.80 0.96 -4.35
CA ILE A 46 1.42 1.64 -3.22
C ILE A 46 0.97 0.94 -1.94
N TRP A 47 1.92 0.37 -1.21
CA TRP A 47 1.68 -0.24 0.10
C TRP A 47 2.33 0.56 1.20
N ILE A 48 1.61 0.78 2.30
CA ILE A 48 2.09 1.48 3.49
C ILE A 48 2.04 0.50 4.66
N CYS A 49 3.19 0.27 5.30
CA CYS A 49 3.22 -0.49 6.53
C CYS A 49 2.58 0.32 7.66
N MET A 50 1.50 -0.18 8.24
CA MET A 50 0.77 0.51 9.31
C MET A 50 1.55 0.55 10.63
N ASN A 51 2.54 -0.33 10.81
CA ASN A 51 3.41 -0.33 11.99
C ASN A 51 4.56 0.71 11.93
N CYS A 52 5.27 0.82 10.79
CA CYS A 52 6.46 1.69 10.70
C CYS A 52 6.36 2.80 9.66
N GLY A 53 5.25 2.90 8.94
CA GLY A 53 5.02 3.90 7.89
C GLY A 53 5.93 3.75 6.66
N LYS A 54 6.61 2.61 6.50
CA LYS A 54 7.45 2.34 5.33
C LYS A 54 6.57 2.11 4.10
N VAL A 55 6.99 2.69 2.98
CA VAL A 55 6.21 2.67 1.74
C VAL A 55 6.91 1.88 0.65
N TYR A 56 6.13 1.07 -0.06
CA TYR A 56 6.57 0.27 -1.19
C TYR A 56 5.78 0.71 -2.42
N LEU A 57 6.51 1.15 -3.46
CA LEU A 57 5.94 1.59 -4.72
C LEU A 57 6.43 0.68 -5.85
N ARG A 58 5.49 0.12 -6.61
CA ARG A 58 5.80 -0.76 -7.75
C ARG A 58 4.83 -0.52 -8.91
N PRO A 59 5.32 -0.50 -10.18
CA PRO A 59 4.43 -0.40 -11.34
C PRO A 59 3.43 -1.56 -11.37
N LYS A 60 2.15 -1.28 -11.59
CA LYS A 60 1.09 -2.31 -11.60
C LYS A 60 1.35 -3.38 -12.65
N SER A 61 1.74 -2.95 -13.85
CA SER A 61 2.10 -3.83 -14.96
C SER A 61 3.22 -4.82 -14.60
N PHE A 62 4.23 -4.34 -13.87
CA PHE A 62 5.33 -5.19 -13.41
C PHE A 62 4.85 -6.22 -12.37
N VAL A 63 4.07 -5.80 -11.38
CA VAL A 63 3.56 -6.71 -10.34
C VAL A 63 2.65 -7.79 -10.96
N ILE A 64 1.66 -7.39 -11.77
CA ILE A 64 0.71 -8.31 -12.42
C ILE A 64 1.44 -9.31 -13.33
N LYS A 65 2.47 -8.87 -14.07
CA LYS A 65 3.24 -9.75 -14.95
C LYS A 65 3.99 -10.83 -14.18
N ASN A 66 4.53 -10.50 -13.00
CA ASN A 66 5.38 -11.40 -12.20
C ASN A 66 4.62 -12.20 -11.13
N LEU A 67 3.31 -11.99 -10.97
CA LEU A 67 2.49 -12.80 -10.07
C LEU A 67 2.31 -14.22 -10.61
N THR A 68 2.64 -15.21 -9.76
CA THR A 68 2.44 -16.64 -10.01
C THR A 68 1.10 -17.15 -9.50
N ASP A 69 0.56 -16.55 -8.44
CA ASP A 69 -0.77 -16.88 -7.92
C ASP A 69 -1.86 -16.33 -8.86
N THR A 70 -2.62 -17.24 -9.45
CA THR A 70 -3.65 -16.92 -10.46
C THR A 70 -4.81 -16.12 -9.88
N GLU A 71 -5.26 -16.41 -8.67
CA GLU A 71 -6.41 -15.74 -8.07
C GLU A 71 -6.02 -14.33 -7.60
N LEU A 72 -4.84 -14.19 -7.01
CA LEU A 72 -4.28 -12.89 -6.67
C LEU A 72 -4.04 -12.04 -7.93
N LYS A 73 -3.53 -12.65 -9.00
CA LYS A 73 -3.35 -11.96 -10.28
C LYS A 73 -4.67 -11.47 -10.86
N LYS A 74 -5.72 -12.29 -10.85
CA LYS A 74 -7.07 -11.86 -11.28
C LYS A 74 -7.57 -10.69 -10.45
N ALA A 75 -7.45 -10.76 -9.12
CA ALA A 75 -7.83 -9.67 -8.23
C ALA A 75 -7.09 -8.37 -8.56
N TYR A 76 -5.79 -8.44 -8.82
CA TYR A 76 -4.98 -7.26 -9.15
C TYR A 76 -5.26 -6.69 -10.54
N ILE A 77 -5.63 -7.53 -11.51
CA ILE A 77 -6.11 -7.09 -12.82
C ILE A 77 -7.42 -6.29 -12.68
N LEU A 78 -8.36 -6.77 -11.85
CA LEU A 78 -9.63 -6.08 -11.61
C LEU A 78 -9.44 -4.68 -11.00
N CYS A 79 -8.36 -4.49 -10.24
CA CYS A 79 -8.01 -3.21 -9.61
C CYS A 79 -7.03 -2.36 -10.43
N GLN A 80 -6.63 -2.80 -11.63
CA GLN A 80 -5.54 -2.17 -12.36
C GLN A 80 -5.80 -0.70 -12.68
N ASP A 81 -7.04 -0.32 -13.00
CA ASP A 81 -7.40 1.05 -13.36
C ASP A 81 -7.83 1.91 -12.15
N MET A 82 -7.83 1.34 -10.95
CA MET A 82 -8.25 2.04 -9.73
C MET A 82 -7.09 2.77 -9.04
N GLN A 83 -7.34 3.95 -8.48
CA GLN A 83 -6.36 4.65 -7.62
C GLN A 83 -6.41 4.08 -6.20
N ILE A 84 -5.62 3.04 -5.93
CA ILE A 84 -5.62 2.35 -4.64
C ILE A 84 -4.28 2.53 -3.95
N ILE A 85 -4.34 2.91 -2.69
CA ILE A 85 -3.23 2.85 -1.73
C ILE A 85 -3.66 1.86 -0.64
N GLN A 86 -2.81 0.87 -0.36
CA GLN A 86 -3.14 -0.21 0.57
C GLN A 86 -2.31 -0.12 1.84
N GLY A 87 -2.96 -0.23 2.99
CA GLY A 87 -2.27 -0.51 4.24
C GLY A 87 -1.89 -2.00 4.30
N ILE A 88 -0.69 -2.30 4.78
CA ILE A 88 -0.30 -3.65 5.20
C ILE A 88 0.02 -3.61 6.69
N ASP A 89 -0.40 -4.62 7.44
CA ASP A 89 -0.24 -4.64 8.90
C ASP A 89 1.23 -4.53 9.29
N MET A 90 2.05 -5.43 8.74
CA MET A 90 3.48 -5.49 8.99
C MET A 90 4.25 -5.73 7.69
N CYS A 91 5.37 -5.01 7.53
CA CYS A 91 6.31 -5.27 6.45
C CYS A 91 7.43 -6.20 6.92
N ILE A 92 8.22 -6.71 5.97
CA ILE A 92 9.38 -7.57 6.24
C ILE A 92 10.40 -6.98 7.22
N THR A 93 10.48 -5.66 7.35
CA THR A 93 11.35 -5.00 8.34
C THR A 93 10.76 -5.07 9.75
N CYS A 94 9.43 -5.06 9.88
CA CYS A 94 8.73 -5.13 11.17
C CYS A 94 8.56 -6.57 11.66
N ASP A 95 8.34 -7.51 10.73
CA ASP A 95 8.16 -8.93 11.04
C ASP A 95 8.86 -9.81 9.99
N PRO A 96 10.20 -9.94 10.09
CA PRO A 96 10.95 -10.81 9.19
C PRO A 96 10.59 -12.29 9.38
N GLU A 97 10.30 -12.72 10.61
CA GLU A 97 10.02 -14.12 10.94
C GLU A 97 8.66 -14.58 10.41
N GLY A 98 7.61 -13.77 10.56
CA GLY A 98 6.28 -14.08 10.03
C GLY A 98 6.26 -14.22 8.52
N VAL A 99 7.02 -13.37 7.80
CA VAL A 99 7.18 -13.49 6.34
C VAL A 99 7.86 -14.81 5.97
N VAL A 100 8.93 -15.18 6.67
CA VAL A 100 9.63 -16.45 6.44
C VAL A 100 8.73 -17.64 6.73
N ASN A 101 7.95 -17.60 7.81
CA ASN A 101 7.03 -18.67 8.18
C ASN A 101 5.90 -18.83 7.14
N TYR A 102 5.34 -17.73 6.65
CA TYR A 102 4.39 -17.75 5.54
C TYR A 102 5.00 -18.41 4.29
N MET A 103 6.22 -17.99 3.88
CA MET A 103 6.89 -18.57 2.70
C MET A 103 7.19 -20.07 2.86
N LYS A 104 7.48 -20.54 4.08
CA LYS A 104 7.69 -21.98 4.35
C LYS A 104 6.40 -22.78 4.21
N HIS A 105 5.25 -22.19 4.50
CA HIS A 105 3.94 -22.86 4.39
C HIS A 105 3.34 -22.79 2.98
N VAL A 106 3.95 -22.06 2.05
CA VAL A 106 3.46 -21.86 0.66
C VAL A 106 4.16 -22.79 -0.38
N LYS A 107 4.95 -23.79 0.03
CA LYS A 107 5.59 -24.76 -0.91
C LYS A 107 4.71 -25.98 -1.23
N PRO A 108 4.85 -26.55 -2.45
CA PRO A 108 3.88 -26.52 -3.54
C PRO A 108 2.82 -27.61 -3.42
N VAL A 109 1.60 -27.34 -3.91
CA VAL A 109 0.73 -28.42 -4.38
C VAL A 109 1.48 -29.06 -5.56
N ALA A 110 2.12 -30.18 -5.28
CA ALA A 110 2.85 -30.96 -6.25
C ALA A 110 1.88 -31.43 -7.35
N GLU A 111 2.37 -31.36 -8.58
CA GLU A 111 1.77 -31.92 -9.78
C GLU A 111 1.36 -33.40 -9.55
N CYS A 112 0.13 -33.75 -9.89
CA CYS A 112 -0.35 -35.10 -10.23
C CYS A 112 -1.36 -34.96 -11.36
#